data_AF-A0A803RA81-F1
#
_entry.id   AF-A0A803RA81-F1
#
_cell.length_a   1.000
_cell.length_b   1.000
_cell.length_c   1.000
_cell.angle_alpha   90.00
_cell.angle_beta   90.00
_cell.angle_gamma   90.00
#
_symmetry.space_group_name_H-M   'P 1'
#
loop_
_entity.id
_entity.type
_entity.pdbx_description
1 polymer ?
#
loop_
_entity_poly.entity_id
_entity_poly.type
_entity_poly.pdbx_seq_one_letter_code
_entity_poly.pdbx_strand_id
1 'polypeptide(L)'
;MEVELVRHNGGCHCRNVKWRVEAPKRVVAWDCNCSDCYMRGNTHFIVPAKRFELLGDSNQFLTTYTFGTHTAKHTFCKVCGITSFYIPRSNPDGVAVTFKCVDPGTLLHVEVISHDGKNWETSYAHSNIASYSKDT
;
A
#
# COMPACT_ATOMS: atom_id res chain seq x y z
N MET A 1 13.94 16.45 -12.42
CA MET A 1 12.58 16.60 -12.99
C MET A 1 11.61 16.12 -11.95
N GLU A 2 10.75 17.00 -11.45
CA GLU A 2 9.63 16.62 -10.58
C GLU A 2 8.76 15.60 -11.32
N VAL A 3 8.42 14.50 -10.65
CA VAL A 3 7.54 13.49 -11.21
C VAL A 3 6.11 14.00 -11.06
N GLU A 4 5.41 14.20 -12.19
CA GLU A 4 4.01 14.65 -12.19
C GLU A 4 3.15 13.66 -11.39
N LEU A 5 2.51 14.16 -10.33
CA LEU A 5 1.56 13.41 -9.52
C LEU A 5 0.17 13.54 -10.13
N VAL A 6 -0.56 12.43 -10.13
CA VAL A 6 -1.98 12.41 -10.48
C VAL A 6 -2.80 11.76 -9.38
N ARG A 7 -4.11 12.00 -9.42
CA ARG A 7 -5.07 11.37 -8.51
C ARG A 7 -5.48 10.02 -9.05
N HIS A 8 -5.18 8.98 -8.27
CA HIS A 8 -5.73 7.65 -8.44
C HIS A 8 -6.87 7.46 -7.43
N ASN A 9 -7.98 6.87 -7.88
CA ASN A 9 -9.03 6.40 -6.98
C ASN A 9 -8.95 4.88 -6.89
N GLY A 10 -9.52 4.33 -5.84
CA GLY A 10 -9.59 2.89 -5.68
C GLY A 10 -10.37 2.49 -4.44
N GLY A 11 -10.31 1.20 -4.13
CA GLY A 11 -11.07 0.67 -3.02
C GLY A 11 -11.10 -0.84 -2.95
N CYS A 12 -11.91 -1.36 -2.04
CA CYS A 12 -12.15 -2.79 -1.92
C CYS A 12 -13.16 -3.27 -2.99
N HIS A 13 -13.28 -4.60 -3.14
CA HIS A 13 -14.18 -5.23 -4.11
C HIS A 13 -15.65 -4.78 -3.95
N CYS A 14 -16.17 -4.75 -2.73
CA CYS A 14 -17.57 -4.38 -2.47
C CYS A 14 -17.82 -2.86 -2.47
N ARG A 15 -16.81 -2.03 -2.76
CA ARG A 15 -16.90 -0.56 -2.86
C ARG A 15 -17.33 0.18 -1.58
N ASN A 16 -17.45 -0.52 -0.46
CA ASN A 16 -17.66 0.09 0.86
C ASN A 16 -16.43 0.84 1.36
N VAL A 17 -15.23 0.38 1.02
CA VAL A 17 -13.98 1.09 1.26
C VAL A 17 -13.56 1.76 -0.04
N LYS A 18 -13.47 3.09 -0.03
CA LYS A 18 -13.03 3.93 -1.14
C LYS A 18 -11.97 4.91 -0.63
N TRP A 19 -10.97 5.14 -1.44
CA TRP A 19 -9.89 6.07 -1.15
C TRP A 19 -9.44 6.79 -2.42
N ARG A 20 -8.67 7.85 -2.21
CA ARG A 20 -7.93 8.58 -3.23
C ARG A 20 -6.47 8.66 -2.82
N VAL A 21 -5.57 8.60 -3.79
CA VAL A 21 -4.14 8.75 -3.58
C VAL A 21 -3.50 9.61 -4.66
N GLU A 22 -2.56 10.46 -4.28
CA GLU A 22 -1.70 11.21 -5.21
C GLU A 22 -0.38 10.48 -5.41
N ALA A 23 -0.16 9.97 -6.62
CA ALA A 23 1.04 9.23 -6.98
C ALA A 23 1.39 9.45 -8.47
N PRO A 24 2.61 9.12 -8.91
CA PRO A 24 2.94 9.11 -10.33
C PRO A 24 2.10 8.09 -11.11
N LYS A 25 1.89 8.33 -12.41
CA LYS A 25 1.27 7.36 -13.34
C LYS A 25 2.07 6.06 -13.48
N ARG A 26 3.34 6.05 -13.08
CA ARG A 26 4.27 4.93 -13.14
C ARG A 26 4.85 4.72 -11.74
N VAL A 27 4.58 3.59 -11.12
CA VAL A 27 4.99 3.32 -9.73
C VAL A 27 5.87 2.09 -9.65
N VAL A 28 6.64 2.02 -8.57
CA VAL A 28 7.31 0.79 -8.11
C VAL A 28 6.45 0.18 -7.02
N ALA A 29 6.07 -1.08 -7.19
CA ALA A 29 5.34 -1.88 -6.22
C ALA A 29 6.22 -3.00 -5.68
N TRP A 30 5.98 -3.36 -4.42
CA TRP A 30 6.77 -4.31 -3.66
C TRP A 30 6.00 -5.61 -3.47
N ASP A 31 6.61 -6.72 -3.83
CA ASP A 31 6.08 -8.07 -3.63
C ASP A 31 6.85 -8.78 -2.51
N CYS A 32 6.26 -8.80 -1.32
CA CYS A 32 6.91 -9.26 -0.10
C CYS A 32 6.57 -10.74 0.18
N ASN A 33 7.61 -11.54 0.44
CA ASN A 33 7.48 -12.98 0.72
C ASN A 33 7.32 -13.34 2.22
N CYS A 34 7.11 -12.38 3.13
CA CYS A 34 6.89 -12.69 4.55
C CYS A 34 5.59 -13.49 4.74
N SER A 35 5.44 -14.15 5.89
CA SER A 35 4.33 -15.09 6.12
C SER A 35 2.94 -14.48 5.87
N ASP A 36 2.66 -13.26 6.33
CA ASP A 36 1.36 -12.59 6.09
C ASP A 36 1.22 -12.08 4.65
N CYS A 37 2.23 -11.37 4.11
CA CYS A 37 2.13 -10.79 2.76
C CYS A 37 2.03 -11.86 1.66
N TYR A 38 2.78 -12.95 1.81
CA TYR A 38 2.72 -14.10 0.91
C TYR A 38 1.33 -14.73 0.90
N MET A 39 0.73 -14.96 2.08
CA MET A 39 -0.62 -15.53 2.18
C MET A 39 -1.70 -14.60 1.62
N ARG A 40 -1.53 -13.28 1.76
CA ARG A 40 -2.46 -12.29 1.18
C ARG A 40 -2.32 -12.12 -0.34
N GLY A 41 -1.18 -12.50 -0.91
CA GLY A 41 -0.84 -12.19 -2.30
C GLY A 41 -0.82 -10.68 -2.57
N ASN A 42 -0.34 -9.89 -1.60
CA ASN A 42 -0.45 -8.44 -1.64
C ASN A 42 0.79 -7.75 -2.21
N THR A 43 0.67 -7.23 -3.43
CA THR A 43 1.69 -6.38 -4.07
C THR A 43 1.23 -4.92 -4.05
N HIS A 44 2.07 -4.03 -3.55
CA HIS A 44 1.65 -2.65 -3.24
C HIS A 44 2.72 -1.61 -3.54
N PHE A 45 2.33 -0.41 -3.94
CA PHE A 45 3.23 0.76 -3.96
C PHE A 45 3.00 1.62 -2.72
N ILE A 46 3.97 2.46 -2.37
CA ILE A 46 3.94 3.25 -1.14
C ILE A 46 3.88 4.73 -1.48
N VAL A 47 3.09 5.47 -0.70
CA VAL A 47 3.03 6.93 -0.74
C VAL A 47 3.20 7.53 0.66
N PRO A 48 3.63 8.80 0.80
CA PRO A 48 3.51 9.54 2.05
C PRO A 48 2.05 9.60 2.53
N ALA A 49 1.80 9.49 3.83
CA ALA A 49 0.43 9.47 4.37
C ALA A 49 -0.40 10.70 3.97
N LYS A 50 0.24 11.87 3.83
CA LYS A 50 -0.42 13.11 3.41
C LYS A 50 -0.98 13.07 1.97
N ARG A 51 -0.51 12.14 1.14
CA ARG A 51 -0.98 11.94 -0.24
C ARG A 51 -2.13 10.93 -0.33
N PHE A 52 -2.60 10.40 0.80
CA PHE A 52 -3.70 9.43 0.86
C PHE A 52 -4.91 10.03 1.58
N GLU A 53 -6.09 9.81 1.02
CA GLU A 53 -7.36 10.28 1.56
C GLU A 53 -8.36 9.11 1.57
N LEU A 54 -8.91 8.81 2.74
CA LEU A 54 -10.02 7.87 2.88
C LEU A 54 -11.34 8.61 2.64
N LEU A 55 -12.22 8.08 1.79
CA LEU A 55 -13.40 8.82 1.31
C LEU A 55 -14.70 8.37 1.99
N GLY A 56 -15.56 9.33 2.34
CA GLY A 56 -16.90 9.09 2.90
C GLY A 56 -16.87 8.20 4.15
N ASP A 57 -17.86 7.31 4.27
CA ASP A 57 -18.01 6.41 5.43
C ASP A 57 -17.09 5.18 5.42
N SER A 58 -16.07 5.16 4.55
CA SER A 58 -15.21 3.98 4.34
C SER A 58 -14.58 3.45 5.63
N ASN A 59 -14.28 4.33 6.60
CA ASN A 59 -13.70 3.95 7.88
C ASN A 59 -14.56 2.95 8.66
N GLN A 60 -15.88 3.02 8.53
CA GLN A 60 -16.81 2.12 9.22
C GLN A 60 -16.67 0.66 8.77
N PHE A 61 -16.12 0.43 7.59
CA PHE A 61 -15.95 -0.90 6.98
C PHE A 61 -14.55 -1.47 7.11
N LEU A 62 -13.64 -0.78 7.79
CA LEU A 62 -12.28 -1.24 8.02
C LEU A 62 -12.19 -2.10 9.27
N THR A 63 -11.29 -3.08 9.22
CA THR A 63 -10.74 -3.77 10.39
C THR A 63 -9.23 -3.87 10.22
N THR A 64 -8.49 -4.02 11.32
CA THR A 64 -7.03 -4.02 11.29
C THR A 64 -6.49 -5.20 12.08
N TYR A 65 -5.56 -5.91 11.45
CA TYR A 65 -4.77 -6.97 12.07
C TYR A 65 -3.33 -6.48 12.29
N THR A 66 -2.73 -6.84 13.44
CA THR A 66 -1.33 -6.53 13.76
C THR A 66 -0.70 -7.72 14.46
N PHE A 67 0.59 -7.94 14.22
CA PHE A 67 1.39 -8.99 14.85
C PHE A 67 2.87 -8.57 14.88
N GLY A 68 3.72 -9.40 15.50
CA GLY A 68 5.16 -9.15 15.55
C GLY A 68 5.49 -7.87 16.31
N THR A 69 6.10 -6.89 15.65
CA THR A 69 6.41 -5.59 16.26
C THR A 69 5.18 -4.69 16.43
N HIS A 70 4.00 -5.10 15.92
CA HIS A 70 2.76 -4.32 15.87
C HIS A 70 2.87 -2.98 15.13
N THR A 71 3.97 -2.75 14.40
CA THR A 71 4.22 -1.53 13.62
C THR A 71 3.34 -1.50 12.38
N ALA A 72 3.35 -2.59 11.60
CA ALA A 72 2.45 -2.72 10.46
C ALA A 72 0.99 -2.80 10.94
N LYS A 73 0.13 -2.02 10.30
CA LYS A 73 -1.33 -2.05 10.50
C LYS A 73 -1.95 -2.65 9.25
N HIS A 74 -2.15 -3.97 9.24
CA HIS A 74 -2.75 -4.69 8.11
C HIS A 74 -4.26 -4.43 8.09
N THR A 75 -4.64 -3.32 7.48
CA THR A 75 -6.02 -2.85 7.39
C THR A 75 -6.72 -3.44 6.17
N PHE A 76 -7.95 -3.94 6.32
CA PHE A 76 -8.72 -4.50 5.22
C PHE A 76 -10.22 -4.32 5.42
N CYS A 77 -10.99 -4.52 4.34
CA CYS A 77 -12.44 -4.42 4.40
C CYS A 77 -13.02 -5.59 5.17
N LYS A 78 -13.73 -5.33 6.28
CA LYS A 78 -14.38 -6.35 7.10
C LYS A 78 -15.57 -7.06 6.41
N VAL A 79 -16.03 -6.53 5.27
CA VAL A 79 -17.16 -7.07 4.50
C VAL A 79 -16.68 -8.05 3.41
N CYS A 80 -15.65 -7.69 2.64
CA CYS A 80 -15.17 -8.52 1.51
C CYS A 80 -13.74 -9.06 1.67
N GLY A 81 -13.06 -8.78 2.78
CA GLY A 81 -11.71 -9.27 3.07
C GLY A 81 -10.57 -8.58 2.30
N ILE A 82 -10.86 -7.79 1.26
CA ILE A 82 -9.83 -7.15 0.44
C ILE A 82 -9.02 -6.12 1.24
N THR A 83 -7.70 -6.32 1.22
CA THR A 83 -6.68 -5.36 1.68
C THR A 83 -6.42 -4.39 0.53
N SER A 84 -7.14 -3.26 0.47
CA SER A 84 -6.95 -2.27 -0.60
C SER A 84 -5.84 -1.26 -0.30
N PHE A 85 -5.52 -1.08 0.98
CA PHE A 85 -4.38 -0.32 1.46
C PHE A 85 -4.06 -0.77 2.90
N TYR A 86 -2.86 -0.47 3.40
CA TYR A 86 -2.47 -0.69 4.79
C TYR A 86 -1.28 0.19 5.19
N ILE A 87 -0.92 0.23 6.48
CA ILE A 87 0.31 0.91 6.93
C ILE A 87 1.43 -0.14 7.09
N PRO A 88 2.49 -0.13 6.26
CA PRO A 88 3.54 -1.14 6.31
C PRO A 88 4.57 -0.88 7.42
N ARG A 89 5.27 -1.94 7.86
CA ARG A 89 6.37 -1.81 8.85
C ARG A 89 7.51 -0.94 8.33
N SER A 90 7.82 -1.00 7.04
CA SER A 90 8.89 -0.24 6.39
C SER A 90 8.63 1.26 6.37
N ASN A 91 7.36 1.66 6.35
CA ASN A 91 6.95 3.05 6.20
C ASN A 91 5.77 3.34 7.16
N PRO A 92 6.02 3.43 8.48
CA PRO A 92 4.97 3.72 9.45
C PRO A 92 4.33 5.11 9.26
N ASP A 93 4.99 5.98 8.49
CA ASP A 93 4.57 7.32 8.08
C ASP A 93 3.95 7.36 6.67
N GLY A 94 3.77 6.20 6.04
CA GLY A 94 3.24 6.07 4.69
C GLY A 94 2.05 5.12 4.62
N VAL A 95 1.46 5.05 3.43
CA VAL A 95 0.38 4.12 3.10
C VAL A 95 0.82 3.24 1.93
N ALA A 96 0.73 1.93 2.11
CA ALA A 96 0.89 0.93 1.08
C ALA A 96 -0.44 0.70 0.37
N VAL A 97 -0.53 1.03 -0.92
CA VAL A 97 -1.71 0.87 -1.76
C VAL A 97 -1.57 -0.38 -2.62
N THR A 98 -2.50 -1.32 -2.50
CA THR A 98 -2.55 -2.53 -3.32
C THR A 98 -2.81 -2.14 -4.77
N PHE A 99 -1.85 -2.35 -5.66
CA PHE A 99 -1.93 -1.74 -7.00
C PHE A 99 -3.13 -2.24 -7.81
N LYS A 100 -3.56 -3.50 -7.58
CA LYS A 100 -4.74 -4.11 -8.21
C LYS A 100 -6.07 -3.53 -7.72
N CYS A 101 -6.06 -2.74 -6.66
CA CYS A 101 -7.24 -2.04 -6.13
C CYS A 101 -7.39 -0.60 -6.62
N VAL A 102 -6.46 -0.15 -7.47
CA VAL A 102 -6.55 1.14 -8.17
C VAL A 102 -7.55 1.00 -9.31
N ASP A 103 -8.50 1.94 -9.41
CA ASP A 103 -9.43 1.98 -10.54
C ASP A 103 -8.67 2.19 -11.86
N PRO A 104 -9.11 1.56 -12.95
CA PRO A 104 -8.40 1.63 -14.23
C PRO A 104 -8.33 3.07 -14.77
N GLY A 105 -7.25 3.38 -15.49
CA GLY A 105 -7.13 4.57 -16.34
C GLY A 105 -5.98 5.52 -15.98
N THR A 106 -5.66 5.69 -14.70
CA THR A 106 -4.63 6.65 -14.26
C THR A 106 -3.28 6.00 -13.97
N LEU A 107 -3.27 4.74 -13.50
CA LEU A 107 -2.06 3.96 -13.26
C LEU A 107 -1.65 3.22 -14.54
N LEU A 108 -0.60 3.71 -15.20
CA LEU A 108 -0.19 3.26 -16.53
C LEU A 108 0.90 2.19 -16.50
N HIS A 109 1.74 2.17 -15.47
CA HIS A 109 2.81 1.19 -15.33
C HIS A 109 3.08 0.88 -13.86
N VAL A 110 3.34 -0.40 -13.59
CA VAL A 110 3.74 -0.90 -12.28
C VAL A 110 4.96 -1.77 -12.48
N GLU A 111 6.12 -1.29 -12.03
CA GLU A 111 7.30 -2.12 -11.87
C GLU A 111 7.17 -2.89 -10.56
N VAL A 112 7.35 -4.22 -10.59
CA VAL A 112 7.24 -5.05 -9.39
C VAL A 112 8.63 -5.50 -8.95
N ILE A 113 9.02 -5.14 -7.73
CA ILE A 113 10.27 -5.54 -7.10
C ILE A 113 9.98 -6.55 -5.99
N SER A 114 10.63 -7.70 -6.04
CA SER A 114 10.55 -8.69 -4.95
C SER A 114 11.26 -8.17 -3.71
N HIS A 115 10.64 -8.37 -2.55
CA HIS A 115 11.18 -8.03 -1.24
C HIS A 115 11.28 -9.27 -0.37
N ASP A 116 12.48 -9.51 0.18
CA ASP A 116 12.71 -10.65 1.08
C ASP A 116 12.30 -10.31 2.52
N GLY A 117 10.99 -10.36 2.77
CA GLY A 117 10.43 -10.15 4.09
C GLY A 117 10.67 -11.28 5.09
N LYS A 118 11.17 -12.45 4.65
CA LYS A 118 11.63 -13.52 5.57
C LYS A 118 12.94 -13.13 6.26
N ASN A 119 13.81 -12.41 5.55
CA ASN A 119 15.08 -11.89 6.06
C ASN A 119 15.02 -10.36 6.23
N TRP A 120 14.02 -9.90 6.99
CA TRP A 120 13.63 -8.48 7.08
C TRP A 120 14.80 -7.51 7.33
N GLU A 121 15.62 -7.73 8.36
CA GLU A 121 16.63 -6.73 8.77
C GLU A 121 17.65 -6.47 7.67
N THR A 122 18.16 -7.52 7.02
CA THR A 122 19.08 -7.41 5.88
C THR A 122 18.41 -6.80 4.66
N SER A 123 17.21 -7.29 4.31
CA SER A 123 16.47 -6.84 3.12
C SER A 123 16.08 -5.36 3.23
N TYR A 124 15.58 -4.93 4.39
CA TYR A 124 15.21 -3.54 4.65
C TYR A 124 16.43 -2.63 4.55
N ALA A 125 17.57 -2.99 5.18
CA ALA A 125 18.80 -2.19 5.17
C ALA A 125 19.40 -2.00 3.77
N HIS A 126 19.24 -2.97 2.87
CA HIS A 126 19.77 -2.91 1.50
C HIS A 126 18.75 -2.42 0.46
N SER A 127 17.50 -2.17 0.85
CA SER A 127 16.45 -1.68 -0.03
C SER A 127 16.26 -0.17 0.09
N ASN A 128 15.64 0.44 -0.92
CA ASN A 128 15.21 1.85 -0.87
C ASN A 128 13.73 2.01 -0.49
N ILE A 129 13.06 0.97 0.03
CA ILE A 129 11.61 0.98 0.30
C ILE A 129 11.18 2.11 1.24
N ALA A 130 12.01 2.45 2.23
CA ALA A 130 11.76 3.52 3.19
C ALA A 130 11.64 4.91 2.54
N SER A 131 12.26 5.12 1.37
CA SER A 131 12.25 6.41 0.67
C SER A 131 10.89 6.75 0.05
N TYR A 132 10.04 5.76 -0.22
CA TYR A 132 8.77 5.95 -0.92
C TYR A 132 7.67 6.62 -0.07
N SER A 133 7.85 6.72 1.25
CA SER A 133 6.97 7.52 2.12
C SER A 133 7.53 8.91 2.43
N LYS A 134 8.72 9.23 1.92
CA LYS A 134 9.32 10.55 2.11
C LYS A 134 8.86 11.51 1.03
N ASP A 135 8.79 12.77 1.41
CA ASP A 135 8.62 13.84 0.45
C ASP A 135 9.85 13.89 -0.44
N THR A 136 9.62 13.57 -1.71
CA THR A 136 10.53 13.81 -2.82
C THR A 136 10.02 14.98 -3.62
#